data_AF-A0A199V458-F1
#
_entry.id   AF-A0A199V458-F1
#
_cell.length_a   1.000
_cell.length_b   1.000
_cell.length_c   1.000
_cell.angle_alpha   90.00
_cell.angle_beta   90.00
_cell.angle_gamma   90.00
#
_symmetry.space_group_name_H-M   'P 1'
#
loop_
_entity.id
_entity.type
_entity.pdbx_description
1 polymer ?
#
loop_
_entity_poly.entity_id
_entity_poly.type
_entity_poly.pdbx_seq_one_letter_code
_entity_poly.pdbx_strand_id
1 'polypeptide(L)'
;MTKLARFLPSRNLLLRCSFNIKDAFWINSFSSHRGISSSAADYVTDGSSGRSYANYTVFKGKAALSMSPLLPKFRKLESGASKVEKNGVVLLTFWPAIGQRKYDWQKKQIFALSPTELGSLISLGPAEHCEFLHDPSMKSSLEGQVKKSLSITPLGNDSGYFVNLSVVNTVEKTNERFSVPVTRAEFTVMRTAFSYVLPHLMGWDQAVRPRQANTPASPLKQQVEERPNPDFEWGR
;
A
#
# COMPACT_ATOMS: atom_id res chain seq x y z
N MET A 1 45.05 41.50 -22.68
CA MET A 1 45.09 40.70 -23.93
C MET A 1 45.25 39.24 -23.60
N THR A 2 44.48 38.42 -24.30
CA THR A 2 44.10 37.01 -24.12
C THR A 2 45.23 35.99 -23.97
N LYS A 3 45.12 35.08 -22.98
CA LYS A 3 45.77 33.76 -23.00
C LYS A 3 44.69 32.68 -23.13
N LEU A 4 44.61 32.06 -24.31
CA LEU A 4 43.85 30.84 -24.57
C LEU A 4 44.56 29.64 -23.93
N ALA A 5 43.86 28.90 -23.06
CA ALA A 5 44.26 27.56 -22.67
C ALA A 5 43.47 26.54 -23.51
N ARG A 6 44.19 25.66 -24.20
CA ARG A 6 43.65 24.59 -25.05
C ARG A 6 43.25 23.39 -24.16
N PHE A 7 41.99 22.98 -24.24
CA PHE A 7 41.49 21.74 -23.66
C PHE A 7 41.84 20.56 -24.58
N LEU A 8 42.43 19.51 -23.99
CA LEU A 8 42.55 18.16 -24.58
C LEU A 8 41.53 17.25 -23.89
N PRO A 9 40.70 16.48 -24.61
CA PRO A 9 39.89 15.44 -23.99
C PRO A 9 40.66 14.12 -23.91
N SER A 10 40.65 13.52 -22.72
CA SER A 10 41.22 12.21 -22.42
C SER A 10 40.39 11.09 -23.05
N ARG A 11 41.09 10.09 -23.60
CA ARG A 11 40.56 8.91 -24.30
C ARG A 11 39.88 7.94 -23.33
N ASN A 12 38.66 7.50 -23.67
CA ASN A 12 38.05 6.31 -23.09
C ASN A 12 38.68 5.05 -23.72
N LEU A 13 39.34 4.24 -22.91
CA LEU A 13 39.75 2.89 -23.28
C LEU A 13 38.54 1.96 -23.23
N LEU A 14 38.19 1.38 -24.38
CA LEU A 14 37.41 0.16 -24.46
C LEU A 14 38.36 -1.03 -24.26
N LEU A 15 38.25 -1.73 -23.15
CA LEU A 15 38.75 -3.11 -23.03
C LEU A 15 37.59 -4.05 -22.70
N ARG A 16 37.29 -4.92 -23.65
CA ARG A 16 36.56 -6.16 -23.44
C ARG A 16 37.40 -7.08 -22.55
N CYS A 17 36.79 -7.73 -21.57
CA CYS A 17 37.20 -9.06 -21.17
C CYS A 17 35.97 -9.88 -20.79
N SER A 18 35.84 -11.01 -21.47
CA SER A 18 34.76 -11.99 -21.38
C SER A 18 34.78 -12.70 -20.02
N PHE A 19 33.60 -12.90 -19.42
CA PHE A 19 33.45 -13.86 -18.34
C PHE A 19 32.28 -14.82 -18.59
N ASN A 20 32.54 -16.03 -18.10
CA ASN A 20 32.00 -17.32 -18.49
C ASN A 20 30.53 -17.48 -18.12
N ILE A 21 29.81 -18.20 -18.98
CA ILE A 21 28.46 -18.69 -18.76
C ILE A 21 28.54 -19.79 -17.70
N LYS A 22 27.95 -19.53 -16.52
CA LYS A 22 27.16 -20.48 -15.73
C LYS A 22 26.57 -19.76 -14.51
N ASP A 23 25.28 -20.00 -14.34
CA ASP A 23 24.48 -19.73 -13.15
C ASP A 23 24.02 -18.29 -12.92
N ALA A 24 23.08 -17.86 -13.78
CA ALA A 24 22.09 -16.86 -13.41
C ALA A 24 20.76 -17.13 -14.13
N PHE A 25 19.67 -16.74 -13.45
CA PHE A 25 18.31 -16.53 -13.94
C PHE A 25 17.31 -17.68 -13.82
N TRP A 26 16.40 -17.52 -12.87
CA TRP A 26 14.97 -17.46 -13.22
C TRP A 26 14.39 -16.13 -12.72
N ILE A 27 14.35 -15.16 -13.64
CA ILE A 27 13.46 -14.00 -13.61
C ILE A 27 12.14 -14.50 -14.20
N ASN A 28 11.02 -14.36 -13.49
CA ASN A 28 9.73 -14.53 -14.13
C ASN A 28 9.45 -13.35 -15.06
N SER A 29 9.28 -13.69 -16.32
CA SER A 29 9.02 -12.83 -17.46
C SER A 29 7.76 -11.97 -17.28
N PHE A 30 7.90 -10.66 -17.45
CA PHE A 30 6.79 -9.78 -17.77
C PHE A 30 6.54 -9.84 -19.28
N SER A 31 5.54 -10.61 -19.70
CA SER A 31 4.98 -10.49 -21.05
C SER A 31 3.93 -9.37 -21.02
N SER A 32 4.31 -8.14 -21.38
CA SER A 32 3.35 -7.07 -21.61
C SER A 32 2.72 -7.22 -23.01
N HIS A 33 1.54 -7.84 -23.10
CA HIS A 33 0.68 -7.57 -24.25
C HIS A 33 -0.10 -6.29 -23.98
N ARG A 34 0.27 -5.22 -24.71
CA ARG A 34 -0.60 -4.06 -24.87
C ARG A 34 -1.81 -4.49 -25.69
N GLY A 35 -3.00 -4.32 -25.12
CA GLY A 35 -4.26 -4.33 -25.84
C GLY A 35 -5.20 -3.39 -25.10
N ILE A 36 -5.52 -2.25 -25.72
CA ILE A 36 -6.68 -1.46 -25.29
C ILE A 36 -7.88 -2.36 -25.61
N SER A 37 -8.49 -2.95 -24.59
CA SER A 37 -9.69 -3.79 -24.75
C SER A 37 -10.83 -3.20 -23.92
N SER A 38 -11.73 -2.52 -24.61
CA SER A 38 -13.08 -2.26 -24.14
C SER A 38 -13.87 -3.56 -24.29
N SER A 39 -14.13 -4.24 -23.17
CA SER A 39 -15.08 -5.34 -23.11
C SER A 39 -15.40 -5.62 -21.65
N ALA A 40 -16.67 -5.40 -21.28
CA ALA A 40 -17.24 -5.87 -20.03
C ALA A 40 -16.96 -7.37 -19.88
N ALA A 41 -16.19 -7.75 -18.88
CA ALA A 41 -15.95 -9.14 -18.54
C ALA A 41 -16.95 -9.54 -17.46
N ASP A 42 -17.98 -10.29 -17.87
CA ASP A 42 -18.84 -11.05 -16.98
C ASP A 42 -17.98 -11.99 -16.14
N TYR A 43 -17.94 -11.75 -14.82
CA TYR A 43 -17.33 -12.64 -13.86
C TYR A 43 -18.25 -13.85 -13.66
N VAL A 44 -18.03 -14.90 -14.44
CA VAL A 44 -18.46 -16.25 -14.06
C VAL A 44 -17.62 -16.67 -12.86
N THR A 45 -18.26 -16.69 -11.69
CA THR A 45 -17.70 -17.22 -10.45
C THR A 45 -17.59 -18.74 -10.53
N ASP A 46 -16.39 -19.23 -10.81
CA ASP A 46 -16.01 -20.59 -10.44
C ASP A 46 -15.36 -20.58 -9.04
N GLY A 47 -15.70 -21.58 -8.22
CA GLY A 47 -15.64 -21.65 -6.75
C GLY A 47 -14.25 -21.71 -6.11
N SER A 48 -13.29 -20.98 -6.63
CA SER A 48 -11.99 -20.71 -6.03
C SER A 48 -11.54 -19.33 -6.52
N SER A 49 -11.98 -18.27 -5.84
CA SER A 49 -11.41 -16.94 -6.12
C SER A 49 -9.94 -16.99 -5.69
N GLY A 50 -9.05 -17.27 -6.64
CA GLY A 50 -7.62 -17.33 -6.40
C GLY A 50 -7.20 -16.04 -5.70
N ARG A 51 -6.72 -16.14 -4.46
CA ARG A 51 -6.31 -14.96 -3.70
C ARG A 51 -5.09 -14.36 -4.40
N SER A 52 -5.29 -13.19 -4.99
CA SER A 52 -4.21 -12.44 -5.62
C SER A 52 -3.47 -11.61 -4.57
N TYR A 53 -2.14 -11.61 -4.64
CA TYR A 53 -1.28 -10.83 -3.74
C TYR A 53 -0.51 -9.82 -4.59
N ALA A 54 -0.76 -8.53 -4.38
CA ALA A 54 -0.14 -7.45 -5.11
C ALA A 54 0.45 -6.43 -4.13
N ASN A 55 1.72 -6.63 -3.79
CA ASN A 55 2.45 -5.78 -2.86
C ASN A 55 3.33 -4.80 -3.63
N TYR A 56 3.40 -3.56 -3.15
CA TYR A 56 4.41 -2.59 -3.61
C TYR A 56 5.52 -2.49 -2.56
N THR A 57 6.77 -2.68 -2.99
CA THR A 57 7.93 -2.78 -2.09
C THR A 57 9.04 -1.82 -2.51
N VAL A 58 9.53 -1.06 -1.53
CA VAL A 58 10.68 -0.18 -1.64
C VAL A 58 11.88 -0.84 -0.94
N PHE A 59 12.97 -1.03 -1.68
CA PHE A 59 14.19 -1.67 -1.19
C PHE A 59 15.30 -0.63 -1.01
N LYS A 60 15.87 -0.48 0.19
CA LYS A 60 16.94 0.49 0.51
C LYS A 60 18.07 -0.18 1.28
N GLY A 61 19.21 0.52 1.41
CA GLY A 61 20.45 -0.07 1.92
C GLY A 61 20.38 -0.67 3.33
N LYS A 62 19.51 -0.16 4.21
CA LYS A 62 19.38 -0.63 5.61
C LYS A 62 18.12 -1.42 5.90
N ALA A 63 17.06 -1.19 5.15
CA ALA A 63 15.77 -1.83 5.34
C ALA A 63 14.94 -1.76 4.06
N ALA A 64 13.93 -2.62 3.99
CA ALA A 64 12.90 -2.58 2.95
C ALA A 64 11.53 -2.39 3.58
N LEU A 65 10.64 -1.74 2.82
CA LEU A 65 9.27 -1.42 3.19
C LEU A 65 8.33 -1.96 2.13
N SER A 66 7.40 -2.83 2.52
CA SER A 66 6.31 -3.30 1.66
C SER A 66 4.97 -2.81 2.17
N MET A 67 4.08 -2.44 1.26
CA MET A 67 2.67 -2.19 1.56
C MET A 67 1.77 -3.20 0.87
N SER A 68 0.80 -3.71 1.62
CA SER A 68 -0.20 -4.66 1.12
C SER A 68 -1.57 -4.34 1.71
N PRO A 69 -2.63 -4.19 0.90
CA PRO A 69 -3.96 -3.95 1.41
C PRO A 69 -4.57 -5.23 2.00
N LEU A 70 -5.33 -5.08 3.09
CA LEU A 70 -6.15 -6.11 3.70
C LEU A 70 -7.61 -5.62 3.65
N LEU A 71 -8.45 -6.34 2.90
CA LEU A 71 -9.85 -5.98 2.66
C LEU A 71 -10.70 -6.01 3.95
N PRO A 72 -11.80 -5.24 3.99
CA PRO A 72 -12.72 -5.23 5.12
C PRO A 72 -13.38 -6.60 5.35
N LYS A 73 -13.82 -6.82 6.59
CA LYS A 73 -14.65 -7.98 6.95
C LYS A 73 -16.11 -7.56 6.96
N PHE A 74 -16.95 -8.43 6.41
CA PHE A 74 -18.39 -8.25 6.37
C PHE A 74 -19.09 -9.31 7.23
N ARG A 75 -20.12 -8.88 7.95
CA ARG A 75 -21.06 -9.75 8.65
C ARG A 75 -22.35 -9.85 7.83
N LYS A 76 -22.85 -11.07 7.64
CA LYS A 76 -24.17 -11.31 7.04
C LYS A 76 -25.27 -11.01 8.07
N LEU A 77 -26.29 -10.30 7.65
CA LEU A 77 -27.50 -10.02 8.42
C LEU A 77 -28.56 -11.08 8.12
N GLU A 78 -29.55 -11.20 9.01
CA GLU A 78 -30.69 -12.12 8.85
C GLU A 78 -31.51 -11.83 7.58
N SER A 79 -31.54 -10.57 7.14
CA SER A 79 -32.18 -10.14 5.89
C SER A 79 -31.46 -10.61 4.62
N GLY A 80 -30.33 -11.32 4.73
CA GLY A 80 -29.47 -11.71 3.61
C GLY A 80 -28.53 -10.61 3.12
N ALA A 81 -28.65 -9.38 3.64
CA ALA A 81 -27.72 -8.28 3.37
C ALA A 81 -26.38 -8.48 4.10
N SER A 82 -25.33 -7.81 3.64
CA SER A 82 -24.02 -7.80 4.31
C SER A 82 -23.69 -6.41 4.82
N LYS A 83 -23.19 -6.31 6.05
CA LYS A 83 -22.75 -5.07 6.68
C LYS A 83 -21.26 -5.15 6.97
N VAL A 84 -20.53 -4.06 6.74
CA VAL A 84 -19.11 -3.96 7.15
C VAL A 84 -19.03 -4.10 8.67
N GLU A 85 -18.31 -5.11 9.15
CA GLU A 85 -18.05 -5.34 10.57
C GLU A 85 -16.72 -4.72 11.00
N LYS A 86 -15.71 -4.84 10.14
CA LYS A 86 -14.38 -4.27 10.37
C LYS A 86 -13.84 -3.70 9.08
N ASN A 87 -13.40 -2.44 9.13
CA ASN A 87 -12.73 -1.81 8.00
C ASN A 87 -11.43 -2.55 7.64
N GLY A 88 -11.08 -2.48 6.36
CA GLY A 88 -9.78 -2.90 5.86
C GLY A 88 -8.66 -2.00 6.38
N VAL A 89 -7.42 -2.45 6.18
CA VAL A 89 -6.20 -1.72 6.56
C VAL A 89 -5.15 -1.87 5.47
N VAL A 90 -4.16 -0.98 5.44
CA VAL A 90 -2.91 -1.23 4.68
C VAL A 90 -1.84 -1.71 5.65
N LEU A 91 -1.28 -2.89 5.42
CA LEU A 91 -0.16 -3.39 6.20
C LEU A 91 1.14 -2.84 5.63
N LEU A 92 1.89 -2.11 6.46
CA LEU A 92 3.29 -1.76 6.23
C LEU A 92 4.17 -2.81 6.90
N THR A 93 5.00 -3.49 6.11
CA THR A 93 5.93 -4.50 6.60
C THR A 93 7.36 -4.04 6.36
N PHE A 94 8.17 -4.04 7.42
CA PHE A 94 9.57 -3.65 7.41
C PHE A 94 10.46 -4.87 7.60
N TRP A 95 11.56 -4.93 6.86
CA TRP A 95 12.61 -5.96 7.00
C TRP A 95 13.98 -5.30 7.11
N PRO A 96 14.86 -5.75 8.01
CA PRO A 96 16.21 -5.24 8.08
C PRO A 96 17.05 -5.84 6.94
N ALA A 97 17.98 -5.06 6.40
CA ALA A 97 18.97 -5.57 5.47
C ALA A 97 20.00 -6.43 6.22
N ILE A 98 20.35 -7.57 5.63
CA ILE A 98 21.39 -8.49 6.13
C ILE A 98 22.58 -8.61 5.17
N GLY A 99 22.58 -7.78 4.13
CA GLY A 99 23.63 -7.72 3.13
C GLY A 99 23.17 -6.93 1.92
N GLN A 100 24.05 -6.81 0.92
CA GLN A 100 23.72 -6.10 -0.31
C GLN A 100 22.53 -6.76 -1.01
N ARG A 101 21.40 -6.04 -1.07
CA ARG A 101 20.15 -6.49 -1.69
C ARG A 101 19.58 -7.78 -1.06
N LYS A 102 19.89 -8.05 0.22
CA LYS A 102 19.35 -9.17 0.99
C LYS A 102 18.71 -8.65 2.27
N TYR A 103 17.53 -9.18 2.60
CA TYR A 103 16.71 -8.72 3.74
C TYR A 103 16.22 -9.93 4.54
N ASP A 104 16.14 -9.78 5.86
CA ASP A 104 15.70 -10.84 6.77
C ASP A 104 14.18 -10.78 6.99
N TRP A 105 13.46 -11.75 6.40
CA TRP A 105 12.02 -11.86 6.54
C TRP A 105 11.55 -12.30 7.94
N GLN A 106 12.42 -12.98 8.69
CA GLN A 106 12.07 -13.49 10.01
C GLN A 106 12.04 -12.37 11.05
N LYS A 107 12.92 -11.37 10.91
CA LYS A 107 12.95 -10.17 11.76
C LYS A 107 12.07 -9.03 11.25
N LYS A 108 10.92 -9.37 10.69
CA LYS A 108 10.00 -8.36 10.16
C LYS A 108 9.19 -7.68 11.25
N GLN A 109 8.92 -6.40 11.08
CA GLN A 109 7.93 -5.68 11.88
C GLN A 109 6.78 -5.18 11.00
N ILE A 110 5.58 -5.24 11.55
CA ILE A 110 4.34 -4.85 10.85
C ILE A 110 3.68 -3.70 11.59
N PHE A 111 3.19 -2.72 10.84
CA PHE A 111 2.35 -1.61 11.28
C PHE A 111 1.12 -1.54 10.36
N ALA A 112 -0.09 -1.51 10.92
CA ALA A 112 -1.32 -1.49 10.13
C ALA A 112 -1.88 -0.07 10.07
N LEU A 113 -2.08 0.49 8.88
CA LEU A 113 -2.71 1.78 8.71
C LEU A 113 -4.22 1.61 8.54
N SER A 114 -4.98 2.23 9.43
CA SER A 114 -6.43 2.42 9.28
C SER A 114 -6.76 3.38 8.14
N PRO A 115 -8.02 3.41 7.65
CA PRO A 115 -8.45 4.37 6.63
C PRO A 115 -8.16 5.84 7.02
N THR A 116 -8.31 6.18 8.31
CA THR A 116 -8.06 7.54 8.79
C THR A 116 -6.58 7.92 8.74
N GLU A 117 -5.69 7.04 9.21
CA GLU A 117 -4.24 7.26 9.16
C GLU A 117 -3.74 7.30 7.71
N LEU A 118 -4.36 6.51 6.83
CA LEU A 118 -4.11 6.55 5.40
C LEU A 118 -4.51 7.92 4.82
N GLY A 119 -5.62 8.49 5.28
CA GLY A 119 -6.04 9.86 4.95
C GLY A 119 -4.97 10.89 5.28
N SER A 120 -4.37 10.81 6.47
CA SER A 120 -3.26 11.69 6.88
C SER A 120 -2.03 11.58 5.97
N LEU A 121 -1.70 10.36 5.49
CA LEU A 121 -0.60 10.16 4.53
C LEU A 121 -0.91 10.70 3.13
N ILE A 122 -2.16 10.55 2.69
CA ILE A 122 -2.61 11.06 1.39
C ILE A 122 -2.56 12.59 1.38
N SER A 123 -2.99 13.24 2.48
CA SER A 123 -3.03 14.70 2.59
C SER A 123 -1.69 15.34 2.97
N LEU A 124 -0.65 14.56 3.27
CA LEU A 124 0.62 15.07 3.80
C LEU A 124 1.27 16.09 2.84
N GLY A 125 1.55 17.30 3.32
CA GLY A 125 2.26 18.33 2.57
C GLY A 125 3.77 18.04 2.41
N PRO A 126 4.46 18.68 1.43
CA PRO A 126 5.90 18.47 1.15
C PRO A 126 6.85 18.74 2.34
N ALA A 127 6.46 19.64 3.24
CA ALA A 127 7.25 20.00 4.42
C ALA A 127 6.62 19.51 5.74
N GLU A 128 5.49 18.81 5.65
CA GLU A 128 4.77 18.30 6.81
C GLU A 128 5.29 16.94 7.22
N HIS A 129 4.98 16.58 8.46
CA HIS A 129 5.27 15.26 9.02
C HIS A 129 4.01 14.73 9.71
N CYS A 130 3.95 13.41 9.90
CA CYS A 130 2.93 12.78 10.72
C CYS A 130 3.50 11.63 11.54
N GLU A 131 2.84 11.32 12.65
CA GLU A 131 3.21 10.23 13.55
C GLU A 131 1.96 9.45 13.97
N PHE A 132 2.11 8.13 14.06
CA PHE A 132 1.05 7.22 14.47
C PHE A 132 1.58 6.30 15.58
N LEU A 133 0.78 6.14 16.64
CA LEU A 133 1.16 5.35 17.82
C LEU A 133 0.16 4.20 18.00
N HIS A 134 0.67 2.98 17.98
CA HIS A 134 -0.13 1.76 18.16
C HIS A 134 0.33 1.02 19.40
N ASP A 135 -0.65 0.57 20.19
CA ASP A 135 -0.49 -0.47 21.20
C ASP A 135 -1.27 -1.71 20.75
N PRO A 136 -0.59 -2.74 20.20
CA PRO A 136 -1.25 -3.97 19.75
C PRO A 136 -1.97 -4.74 20.86
N SER A 137 -1.60 -4.49 22.13
CA SER A 137 -2.11 -5.15 23.32
C SER A 137 -3.14 -4.28 24.06
N MET A 138 -3.57 -3.15 23.49
CA MET A 138 -4.58 -2.29 24.09
C MET A 138 -5.85 -3.09 24.42
N LYS A 139 -6.43 -2.87 25.61
CA LYS A 139 -7.57 -3.62 26.15
C LYS A 139 -7.27 -5.09 26.47
N SER A 140 -6.01 -5.44 26.67
CA SER A 140 -5.58 -6.75 27.20
C SER A 140 -4.76 -6.59 28.47
N SER A 141 -4.39 -7.69 29.11
CA SER A 141 -3.51 -7.67 30.29
C SER A 141 -2.09 -7.17 29.99
N LEU A 142 -1.69 -7.08 28.72
CA LEU A 142 -0.37 -6.64 28.27
C LEU A 142 -0.38 -5.20 27.72
N GLU A 143 -1.44 -4.44 27.98
CA GLU A 143 -1.54 -3.04 27.57
C GLU A 143 -0.34 -2.23 28.09
N GLY A 144 0.16 -1.33 27.24
CA GLY A 144 1.32 -0.48 27.47
C GLY A 144 2.67 -1.19 27.34
N GLN A 145 2.70 -2.52 27.21
CA GLN A 145 3.95 -3.30 27.16
C GLN A 145 4.56 -3.37 25.75
N VAL A 146 3.75 -3.22 24.70
CA VAL A 146 4.21 -3.18 23.31
C VAL A 146 3.76 -1.88 22.68
N LYS A 147 4.72 -1.05 22.25
CA LYS A 147 4.46 0.24 21.63
C LYS A 147 5.12 0.32 20.26
N LYS A 148 4.33 0.67 19.25
CA LYS A 148 4.82 0.93 17.89
C LYS A 148 4.60 2.40 17.55
N SER A 149 5.66 3.11 17.20
CA SER A 149 5.59 4.46 16.65
C SER A 149 6.03 4.42 15.18
N LEU A 150 5.18 4.91 14.29
CA LEU A 150 5.47 5.12 12.88
C LEU A 150 5.51 6.62 12.62
N SER A 151 6.64 7.13 12.14
CA SER A 151 6.78 8.55 11.76
C SER A 151 7.19 8.69 10.29
N ILE A 152 6.59 9.69 9.64
CA ILE A 152 6.88 10.06 8.26
C ILE A 152 7.38 11.50 8.28
N THR A 153 8.66 11.69 7.99
CA THR A 153 9.33 13.00 8.08
C THR A 153 9.95 13.39 6.74
N PRO A 154 9.90 14.66 6.31
CA PRO A 154 10.43 15.07 5.02
C PRO A 154 11.97 15.03 5.01
N LEU A 155 12.58 14.66 3.87
CA LEU A 155 14.05 14.70 3.69
C LEU A 155 14.60 16.12 3.48
N GLY A 156 13.72 17.11 3.34
CA GLY A 156 14.08 18.46 2.88
C GLY A 156 14.11 18.57 1.35
N ASN A 157 13.99 19.79 0.85
CA ASN A 157 14.02 20.14 -0.58
C ASN A 157 13.03 19.32 -1.44
N ASP A 158 11.90 18.89 -0.87
CA ASP A 158 10.88 18.07 -1.55
C ASP A 158 11.45 16.80 -2.24
N SER A 159 12.51 16.23 -1.67
CA SER A 159 13.19 15.06 -2.23
C SER A 159 12.52 13.72 -1.86
N GLY A 160 11.60 13.74 -0.90
CA GLY A 160 10.89 12.58 -0.38
C GLY A 160 10.75 12.61 1.13
N TYR A 161 10.53 11.43 1.73
CA TYR A 161 10.26 11.25 3.16
C TYR A 161 11.06 10.08 3.74
N PHE A 162 11.45 10.19 5.00
CA PHE A 162 11.86 9.06 5.81
C PHE A 162 10.62 8.44 6.44
N VAL A 163 10.45 7.14 6.24
CA VAL A 163 9.45 6.35 6.96
C VAL A 163 10.18 5.56 8.03
N ASN A 164 9.93 5.91 9.29
CA ASN A 164 10.60 5.32 10.45
C ASN A 164 9.61 4.54 11.30
N LEU A 165 9.95 3.30 11.66
CA LEU A 165 9.20 2.48 12.60
C LEU A 165 10.06 2.18 13.82
N SER A 166 9.56 2.50 15.01
CA SER A 166 10.16 2.09 16.29
C SER A 166 9.19 1.14 16.99
N VAL A 167 9.68 -0.04 17.38
CA VAL A 167 8.92 -1.05 18.13
C VAL A 167 9.64 -1.30 19.45
N VAL A 168 8.98 -0.98 20.55
CA VAL A 168 9.45 -1.26 21.90
C VAL A 168 8.55 -2.35 22.48
N ASN A 169 9.14 -3.49 22.81
CA ASN A 169 8.46 -4.59 23.49
C ASN A 169 9.14 -4.83 24.84
N THR A 170 8.47 -4.41 25.91
CA THR A 170 8.97 -4.56 27.28
C THR A 170 8.92 -6.00 27.76
N VAL A 171 7.99 -6.83 27.24
CA VAL A 171 7.85 -8.25 27.61
C VAL A 171 9.07 -9.04 27.14
N GLU A 172 9.44 -8.86 25.87
CA GLU A 172 10.58 -9.54 25.25
C GLU A 172 11.90 -8.76 25.42
N LYS A 173 11.85 -7.57 26.03
CA LYS A 173 12.97 -6.64 26.20
C LYS A 173 13.66 -6.29 24.87
N THR A 174 12.87 -6.12 23.81
CA THR A 174 13.37 -5.74 22.48
C THR A 174 13.07 -4.28 22.15
N ASN A 175 13.97 -3.67 21.39
CA ASN A 175 13.83 -2.32 20.86
C ASN A 175 14.34 -2.31 19.42
N GLU A 176 13.43 -2.36 18.47
CA GLU A 176 13.72 -2.46 17.05
C GLU A 176 13.39 -1.15 16.34
N ARG A 177 14.27 -0.72 15.44
CA ARG A 177 14.11 0.51 14.67
C ARG A 177 14.42 0.29 13.21
N PHE A 178 13.52 0.77 12.36
CA PHE A 178 13.63 0.71 10.91
C PHE A 178 13.55 2.13 10.37
N SER A 179 14.38 2.43 9.37
CA SER A 179 14.37 3.71 8.66
C SER A 179 14.54 3.47 7.18
N VAL A 180 13.53 3.89 6.40
CA VAL A 180 13.50 3.69 4.95
C VAL A 180 13.32 5.07 4.29
N PRO A 181 14.33 5.58 3.56
CA PRO A 181 14.16 6.78 2.74
C PRO A 181 13.33 6.43 1.50
N VAL A 182 12.20 7.12 1.35
CA VAL A 182 11.27 7.02 0.23
C VAL A 182 11.40 8.29 -0.59
N THR A 183 11.79 8.17 -1.84
CA THR A 183 11.92 9.30 -2.77
C THR A 183 10.56 9.91 -3.10
N ARG A 184 10.55 11.15 -3.60
CA ARG A 184 9.32 11.79 -4.10
C ARG A 184 8.54 10.91 -5.09
N ALA A 185 9.23 10.25 -6.01
CA ALA A 185 8.59 9.37 -6.99
C ALA A 185 7.96 8.14 -6.34
N GLU A 186 8.69 7.45 -5.45
CA GLU A 186 8.17 6.31 -4.71
C GLU A 186 6.97 6.70 -3.84
N PHE A 187 7.04 7.85 -3.15
CA PHE A 187 5.95 8.35 -2.32
C PHE A 187 4.72 8.76 -3.14
N THR A 188 4.93 9.26 -4.37
CA THR A 188 3.82 9.55 -5.30
C THR A 188 3.06 8.25 -5.65
N VAL A 189 3.78 7.17 -5.95
CA VAL A 189 3.16 5.84 -6.20
C VAL A 189 2.37 5.37 -4.98
N MET A 190 2.94 5.52 -3.79
CA MET A 190 2.26 5.17 -2.52
C MET A 190 0.96 5.95 -2.36
N ARG A 191 1.02 7.27 -2.51
CA ARG A 191 -0.15 8.16 -2.39
C ARG A 191 -1.24 7.76 -3.37
N THR A 192 -0.91 7.54 -4.64
CA THR A 192 -1.86 7.11 -5.66
C THR A 192 -2.51 5.77 -5.30
N ALA A 193 -1.70 4.78 -4.89
CA ALA A 193 -2.21 3.47 -4.48
C ALA A 193 -3.12 3.57 -3.24
N PHE A 194 -2.75 4.40 -2.27
CA PHE A 194 -3.52 4.65 -1.05
C PHE A 194 -4.86 5.31 -1.35
N SER A 195 -4.88 6.35 -2.19
CA SER A 195 -6.11 7.00 -2.64
C SER A 195 -7.04 6.04 -3.37
N TYR A 196 -6.48 5.15 -4.22
CA TYR A 196 -7.27 4.14 -4.93
C TYR A 196 -7.88 3.10 -3.99
N VAL A 197 -7.10 2.59 -3.03
CA VAL A 197 -7.55 1.49 -2.17
C VAL A 197 -8.48 1.95 -1.04
N LEU A 198 -8.41 3.21 -0.61
CA LEU A 198 -9.18 3.77 0.49
C LEU A 198 -10.69 3.42 0.45
N PRO A 199 -11.44 3.66 -0.65
CA PRO A 199 -12.86 3.26 -0.72
C PRO A 199 -13.07 1.75 -0.60
N HIS A 200 -12.12 0.93 -1.04
CA HIS A 200 -12.21 -0.54 -0.94
C HIS A 200 -11.96 -1.01 0.50
N LEU A 201 -11.11 -0.31 1.26
CA LEU A 201 -10.93 -0.58 2.69
C LEU A 201 -12.21 -0.28 3.49
N MET A 202 -13.03 0.66 3.02
CA MET A 202 -14.32 1.01 3.61
C MET A 202 -15.48 0.14 3.09
N GLY A 203 -15.23 -0.72 2.10
CA GLY A 203 -16.25 -1.59 1.50
C GLY A 203 -17.21 -0.87 0.55
N TRP A 204 -16.91 0.37 0.15
CA TRP A 204 -17.76 1.16 -0.74
C TRP A 204 -17.83 0.58 -2.15
N ASP A 205 -16.78 -0.13 -2.56
CA ASP A 205 -16.76 -0.87 -3.81
C ASP A 205 -17.85 -1.97 -3.87
N GLN A 206 -18.24 -2.55 -2.74
CA GLN A 206 -19.34 -3.51 -2.67
C GLN A 206 -20.70 -2.82 -2.52
N ALA A 207 -20.75 -1.69 -1.81
CA ALA A 207 -21.99 -0.95 -1.60
C ALA A 207 -22.50 -0.24 -2.87
N VAL A 208 -21.59 0.26 -3.71
CA VAL A 208 -21.91 1.00 -4.94
C VAL A 208 -22.00 0.09 -6.17
N ARG A 209 -21.62 -1.19 -6.04
CA ARG A 209 -21.67 -2.15 -7.13
C ARG A 209 -23.13 -2.32 -7.63
N PRO A 210 -23.40 -2.12 -8.94
CA PRO A 210 -24.74 -2.34 -9.49
C PRO A 210 -25.18 -3.78 -9.22
N ARG A 211 -26.38 -3.96 -8.66
CA ARG A 211 -26.99 -5.30 -8.57
C ARG A 211 -27.27 -5.78 -10.00
N GLN A 212 -26.59 -6.83 -10.44
CA GLN A 212 -26.99 -7.54 -11.66
C GLN A 212 -28.37 -8.16 -11.41
N ALA A 213 -29.37 -7.73 -12.17
CA ALA A 213 -30.72 -8.26 -12.13
C ALA A 213 -30.76 -9.64 -12.83
N ASN A 214 -30.32 -10.69 -12.14
CA ASN A 214 -30.44 -12.04 -12.66
C ASN A 214 -31.77 -12.65 -12.22
N THR A 215 -32.86 -12.41 -12.98
CA THR A 215 -34.05 -13.29 -13.20
C THR A 215 -35.02 -12.61 -14.20
N PRO A 216 -35.60 -13.32 -15.19
CA PRO A 216 -36.48 -12.74 -16.20
C PRO A 216 -37.86 -12.34 -15.68
N ALA A 217 -38.30 -11.14 -16.08
CA ALA A 217 -39.66 -10.61 -16.15
C ALA A 217 -40.64 -10.84 -14.98
N SER A 218 -40.78 -9.80 -14.14
CA SER A 218 -42.04 -9.38 -13.53
C SER A 218 -42.04 -7.84 -13.50
N PRO A 219 -43.17 -7.15 -13.77
CA PRO A 219 -43.15 -5.85 -14.44
C PRO A 219 -42.45 -4.77 -13.61
N LEU A 220 -41.73 -3.90 -14.32
CA LEU A 220 -41.01 -2.74 -13.81
C LEU A 220 -41.72 -2.10 -12.62
N LYS A 221 -41.19 -2.28 -11.40
CA LYS A 221 -41.14 -1.14 -10.51
C LYS A 221 -40.07 -0.24 -11.09
N GLN A 222 -40.51 0.87 -11.67
CA GLN A 222 -39.65 1.99 -12.04
C GLN A 222 -38.52 2.09 -11.02
N GLN A 223 -37.28 2.19 -11.51
CA GLN A 223 -36.26 2.88 -10.73
C GLN A 223 -36.88 4.24 -10.42
N VAL A 224 -37.41 4.36 -9.19
CA VAL A 224 -37.68 5.66 -8.62
C VAL A 224 -36.28 6.25 -8.55
N GLU A 225 -36.00 7.17 -9.46
CA GLU A 225 -34.98 8.18 -9.25
C GLU A 225 -35.34 8.80 -7.90
N GLU A 226 -34.70 8.32 -6.83
CA GLU A 226 -34.87 8.87 -5.50
C GLU A 226 -34.33 10.29 -5.57
N ARG A 227 -35.23 11.21 -5.91
CA ARG A 227 -34.97 12.65 -5.85
C ARG A 227 -34.43 12.94 -4.45
N PRO A 228 -33.47 13.85 -4.29
CA PRO A 228 -33.00 14.28 -2.97
C PRO A 228 -34.21 14.67 -2.12
N ASN A 229 -34.60 13.77 -1.21
CA ASN A 229 -35.75 13.97 -0.36
C ASN A 229 -35.22 14.47 0.99
N PRO A 230 -35.63 15.67 1.45
CA PRO A 230 -35.26 16.14 2.78
C PRO A 230 -35.63 15.14 3.90
N ASP A 231 -36.55 14.20 3.66
CA ASP A 231 -36.87 13.13 4.62
C ASP A 231 -35.68 12.22 4.96
N PHE A 232 -34.65 12.13 4.10
CA PHE A 232 -33.39 11.44 4.42
C PHE A 232 -32.64 12.12 5.59
N GLU A 233 -32.90 13.40 5.84
CA GLU A 233 -32.31 14.18 6.95
C GLU A 233 -33.23 14.25 8.17
N TRP A 234 -34.54 14.20 7.98
CA TRP A 234 -35.53 14.49 9.03
C TRP A 234 -36.25 13.26 9.62
N GLY A 235 -36.02 12.05 9.10
CA GLY A 235 -36.36 10.78 9.74
C GLY A 235 -37.73 10.71 10.42
N ARG A 236 -38.79 11.14 9.72
CA ARG A 236 -40.17 11.02 10.21
C ARG A 236 -40.77 9.66 9.88
#